data_AF-A0A1F9PA48-F1
#
_entry.id   AF-A0A1F9PA48-F1
#
_cell.length_a   1.000
_cell.length_b   1.000
_cell.length_c   1.000
_cell.angle_alpha   90.00
_cell.angle_beta   90.00
_cell.angle_gamma   90.00
#
_symmetry.space_group_name_H-M   'P 1'
#
loop_
_entity.id
_entity.type
_entity.pdbx_description
1 polymer ?
#
loop_
_entity_poly.entity_id
_entity_poly.type
_entity_poly.pdbx_seq_one_letter_code
_entity_poly.pdbx_strand_id
1 'polypeptide(L)' 'MRIHVTLYSEFKKYAPGSGSGSFDLNLPPGASLWHCFKHLNIPMNNECTALINGRRAGRDSLLREGDSLVVFPLICGG' A
#
# COMPACT_ATOMS: atom_id res chain seq x y z
N MET A 1 -13.92 -0.13 -5.63
CA MET A 1 -13.75 0.60 -4.36
C MET A 1 -12.50 1.42 -4.46
N ARG A 2 -12.60 2.72 -4.16
CA ARG A 2 -11.48 3.65 -4.24
C ARG A 2 -10.77 3.72 -2.88
N ILE A 3 -9.45 3.57 -2.88
CA ILE A 3 -8.61 3.75 -1.70
C ILE A 3 -7.49 4.74 -1.98
N HIS A 4 -7.01 5.39 -0.93
CA HIS A 4 -5.85 6.27 -1.02
C HIS A 4 -4.59 5.50 -0.68
N VAL A 5 -3.68 5.36 -1.63
CA VAL A 5 -2.39 4.67 -1.43
C VAL A 5 -1.29 5.72 -1.35
N THR A 6 -0.46 5.64 -0.31
CA THR A 6 0.72 6.47 -0.15
C THR A 6 1.95 5.59 0.01
N LEU A 7 2.88 5.72 -0.92
CA LEU A 7 4.15 5.03 -0.98
C LEU A 7 5.28 5.97 -0.55
N TYR A 8 6.16 5.49 0.33
CA TYR A 8 7.32 6.24 0.81
C TYR A 8 8.64 5.69 0.27
N SER A 9 9.69 6.51 0.36
CA SER A 9 11.07 6.18 -0.05
C SER A 9 11.14 5.57 -1.45
N GLU A 10 11.74 4.38 -1.58
CA GLU A 10 11.91 3.68 -2.84
C GLU A 10 10.61 3.12 -3.41
N PHE A 11 9.53 2.99 -2.63
CA PHE A 11 8.26 2.47 -3.14
C PHE A 11 7.56 3.47 -4.06
N LYS A 12 7.92 4.75 -4.02
CA LYS A 12 7.40 5.77 -4.93
C LYS A 12 7.57 5.41 -6.40
N LYS A 13 8.58 4.59 -6.75
CA LYS A 13 8.81 4.08 -8.12
C LYS A 13 7.70 3.16 -8.64
N TYR A 14 6.90 2.57 -7.74
CA TYR A 14 5.76 1.72 -8.06
C TYR A 14 4.44 2.49 -8.12
N ALA A 15 4.44 3.78 -7.82
CA ALA A 15 3.24 4.60 -7.90
C ALA A 15 2.81 4.75 -9.37
N PRO A 16 1.54 4.46 -9.72
CA PRO A 16 1.01 4.76 -11.03
C PRO A 16 0.84 6.28 -11.15
N GLY A 17 1.63 6.92 -12.02
CA GLY A 17 1.56 8.35 -12.29
C GLY A 17 2.81 9.14 -11.89
N SER A 18 2.68 10.47 -11.87
CA SER A 18 3.81 11.41 -11.78
C SER A 18 4.30 11.58 -10.33
N GLY A 19 5.04 10.61 -9.81
CA GLY A 19 6.11 10.77 -8.81
C GLY A 19 5.76 11.23 -7.38
N SER A 20 4.52 11.62 -7.07
CA SER A 20 4.18 12.13 -5.73
C SER A 20 4.19 11.05 -4.64
N GLY A 21 4.07 9.77 -5.01
CA GLY A 21 3.97 8.64 -4.08
C GLY A 21 2.57 8.44 -3.49
N SER A 22 1.72 9.45 -3.49
CA SER A 22 0.31 9.36 -3.10
C SER A 22 -0.60 9.36 -4.33
N PHE A 23 -1.51 8.39 -4.41
CA PHE A 23 -2.46 8.25 -5.52
C PHE A 23 -3.71 7.49 -5.07
N ASP A 24 -4.77 7.63 -5.84
CA ASP A 24 -5.98 6.84 -5.67
C ASP A 24 -5.89 5.55 -6.47
N LEU A 25 -6.19 4.42 -5.84
CA LEU A 25 -6.27 3.13 -6.50
C LEU A 25 -7.70 2.59 -6.44
N ASN A 26 -8.22 2.17 -7.59
CA ASN A 26 -9.51 1.50 -7.65
C ASN A 26 -9.30 -0.02 -7.64
N LEU A 27 -9.80 -0.68 -6.60
CA LEU A 27 -9.70 -2.12 -6.40
C LEU A 27 -11.09 -2.78 -6.44
N PRO A 28 -11.17 -4.09 -6.73
CA PRO A 28 -12.42 -4.82 -6.57
C PRO A 28 -12.87 -4.82 -5.09
N PRO A 29 -14.19 -4.80 -4.83
CA PRO A 29 -14.70 -4.87 -3.46
C PRO A 29 -14.22 -6.16 -2.77
N GLY A 30 -13.75 -6.05 -1.52
CA GLY A 30 -13.18 -7.18 -0.79
C GLY A 30 -11.74 -7.54 -1.17
N ALA A 31 -11.04 -6.70 -1.93
CA ALA A 31 -9.61 -6.88 -2.16
C ALA A 31 -8.84 -6.80 -0.82
N SER A 32 -7.85 -7.68 -0.68
CA SER A 32 -6.90 -7.64 0.42
C SER A 32 -5.69 -6.77 0.08
N LEU A 33 -4.89 -6.47 1.11
CA LEU A 33 -3.59 -5.83 0.96
C LEU A 33 -2.72 -6.56 -0.08
N TRP A 34 -2.73 -7.89 -0.07
CA TRP A 34 -2.06 -8.73 -1.06
C TRP A 34 -2.45 -8.39 -2.51
N HIS A 35 -3.75 -8.24 -2.77
CA HIS A 35 -4.24 -7.87 -4.10
C HIS A 35 -3.73 -6.49 -4.53
N CYS A 36 -3.69 -5.52 -3.60
CA CYS A 36 -3.17 -4.19 -3.88
C CYS A 36 -1.70 -4.22 -4.29
N PHE A 37 -0.85 -4.92 -3.54
CA PHE A 37 0.58 -5.02 -3.85
C PHE A 37 0.82 -5.75 -5.17
N LYS A 38 0.08 -6.83 -5.43
CA LYS A 38 0.15 -7.56 -6.69
C LYS A 38 -0.22 -6.67 -7.87
N HIS A 39 -1.23 -5.82 -7.72
CA HIS A 39 -1.66 -4.88 -8.75
C HIS A 39 -0.58 -3.82 -9.04
N LEU A 40 0.10 -3.33 -8.00
CA LEU A 40 1.18 -2.35 -8.09
C LEU A 40 2.56 -2.96 -8.41
N ASN A 41 2.64 -4.28 -8.57
CA ASN A 41 3.91 -5.03 -8.69
C ASN A 41 4.92 -4.69 -7.58
N ILE A 42 4.44 -4.41 -6.37
CA ILE A 42 5.30 -4.15 -5.21
C ILE A 42 5.70 -5.51 -4.62
N PRO A 43 7.01 -5.78 -4.46
CA PRO A 43 7.46 -7.01 -3.81
C PRO A 43 7.09 -6.98 -2.32
N MET A 44 6.23 -7.90 -1.89
CA MET A 44 5.93 -8.14 -0.47
C MET A 44 7.04 -8.95 0.21
N ASN A 45 8.27 -8.43 0.21
CA ASN A 45 9.33 -9.00 1.04
C ASN A 45 9.15 -8.56 2.50
N ASN A 46 9.86 -9.23 3.42
CA ASN A 46 9.84 -8.92 4.86
C ASN A 46 10.34 -7.50 5.21
N GLU A 47 10.79 -6.73 4.23
CA GLU A 47 11.33 -5.38 4.36
C GLU A 47 10.28 -4.29 4.14
N CYS A 48 8.99 -4.63 4.02
CA CYS A 48 7.90 -3.69 3.78
C CYS A 48 6.88 -3.70 4.93
N THR A 49 6.46 -2.53 5.41
CA THR A 49 5.34 -2.38 6.35
C THR A 49 4.18 -1.64 5.69
N ALA A 50 2.96 -2.11 5.94
CA ALA A 50 1.73 -1.46 5.50
C ALA A 50 0.84 -1.05 6.68
N LEU A 51 0.28 0.15 6.60
CA LEU A 51 -0.72 0.66 7.53
C LEU A 51 -2.02 0.95 6.79
N ILE A 52 -3.14 0.44 7.31
CA ILE A 52 -4.49 0.81 6.87
C ILE A 52 -5.06 1.73 7.94
N ASN A 53 -5.38 2.98 7.59
CA ASN A 53 -5.89 4.01 8.51
C ASN A 53 -5.03 4.16 9.78
N GLY A 54 -3.70 4.10 9.62
CA GLY A 54 -2.73 4.21 10.73
C GLY A 54 -2.55 2.94 11.57
N ARG A 55 -3.26 1.84 11.26
CA ARG A 55 -3.11 0.54 11.94
C ARG A 55 -2.32 -0.45 11.08
N ARG A 56 -1.40 -1.19 11.70
CA ARG A 56 -0.65 -2.25 11.00
C ARG A 56 -1.61 -3.29 10.47
N ALA A 57 -1.46 -3.56 9.17
CA ALA A 57 -2.26 -4.51 8.44
C ALA A 57 -1.36 -5.63 7.90
N GLY A 58 -1.84 -6.86 7.99
CA GLY A 58 -1.19 -8.00 7.36
C GLY A 58 -1.57 -8.09 5.88
N ARG A 59 -0.87 -8.94 5.13
CA ARG A 59 -1.19 -9.23 3.71
C ARG A 59 -2.63 -9.71 3.48
N ASP A 60 -3.21 -10.38 4.47
CA ASP A 60 -4.57 -10.91 4.45
C ASP A 60 -5.63 -9.91 4.93
N SER A 61 -5.21 -8.71 5.37
CA SER A 61 -6.14 -7.66 5.78
C SER A 61 -6.95 -7.14 4.59
N LEU A 62 -8.27 -7.08 4.76
CA LEU A 62 -9.20 -6.57 3.76
C LEU A 62 -9.18 -5.04 3.73
N LEU A 63 -9.17 -4.49 2.52
CA LEU A 63 -9.29 -3.06 2.28
C LEU A 63 -10.77 -2.72 2.06
N ARG A 64 -11.16 -1.51 2.51
CA ARG A 64 -12.49 -0.95 2.34
C ARG A 64 -12.43 0.33 1.53
N GLU A 65 -13.56 0.70 0.94
CA GLU A 65 -13.67 1.99 0.24
C GLU A 65 -13.38 3.17 1.18
N GLY A 66 -12.57 4.11 0.71
CA GLY A 66 -12.12 5.28 1.47
C GLY A 66 -10.95 5.02 2.41
N ASP A 67 -10.44 3.78 2.51
CA ASP A 67 -9.28 3.48 3.34
C ASP A 67 -8.02 4.21 2.86
N SER A 68 -7.20 4.63 3.82
CA SER A 68 -5.86 5.16 3.58
C SER A 68 -4.82 4.08 3.84
N LEU A 69 -4.21 3.59 2.76
CA LEU A 69 -3.11 2.64 2.78
C LEU A 69 -1.78 3.39 2.70
N VAL A 70 -0.90 3.14 3.66
CA VAL A 70 0.45 3.70 3.71
C VAL A 70 1.47 2.55 3.66
N VAL A 71 2.42 2.62 2.73
CA VAL A 71 3.49 1.61 2.57
C VAL A 71 4.86 2.27 2.66
N PHE A 72 5.72 1.72 3.52
CA PHE A 72 7.08 2.20 3.73
C PHE A 72 8.02 1.02 4.02
N PRO A 73 9.33 1.18 3.76
CA PRO A 73 10.30 0.16 4.12
C PRO A 73 10.36 0.01 5.63
N LEU A 74 10.60 -1.21 6.10
CA LEU A 74 10.77 -1.52 7.51
C LEU A 74 12.10 -0.90 7.95
N ILE A 75 12.03 0.30 8.53
CA ILE A 75 13.19 0.98 9.08
C ILE A 75 13.49 0.26 10.41
N CYS A 76 14.40 -0.71 10.37
CA CYS A 76 14.99 -1.23 11.60
C CYS A 76 15.87 -0.12 12.16
N GLY A 77 15.28 0.75 12.99
CA GLY A 77 16.01 1.80 13.68
C GLY A 77 17.21 1.19 14.41
N GLY A 78 18.40 1.74 14.14
CA GLY A 78 19.62 1.44 14.88
C GLY A 78 19.57 1.99 16.29
#